data_AF-A0A9X2ITP4-F1
#
_entry.id   AF-A0A9X2ITP4-F1
#
_cell.length_a   1.000
_cell.length_b   1.000
_cell.length_c   1.000
_cell.angle_alpha   90.00
_cell.angle_beta   90.00
_cell.angle_gamma   90.00
#
_symmetry.space_group_name_H-M   'P 1'
#
loop_
_entity.id
_entity.type
_entity.pdbx_description
1 polymer ?
#
loop_
_entity_poly.entity_id
_entity_poly.type
_entity_poly.pdbx_seq_one_letter_code
_entity_poly.pdbx_strand_id
1 'polypeptide(L)'
;MALTPEDVVNKRFQPTKFREGYDQDEVDDFLDEVVVELRRLNQENEELRQSLASGGSDAPRDAAPREAAPAPVVDETPAPEPEPEPEP
;
A
#
# COMPACT_ATOMS: atom_id res chain seq x y z
N MET A 1 -9.56 0.76 10.98
CA MET A 1 -10.47 1.36 9.99
C MET A 1 -9.85 1.13 8.63
N ALA A 2 -10.60 0.56 7.69
CA ALA A 2 -10.16 0.49 6.30
C ALA A 2 -10.48 1.84 5.63
N LEU A 3 -9.62 2.28 4.70
CA LEU A 3 -9.96 3.40 3.83
C LEU A 3 -11.15 3.02 2.95
N THR A 4 -12.11 3.92 2.82
CA THR A 4 -13.16 3.80 1.79
C THR A 4 -12.75 4.55 0.52
N PRO A 5 -13.24 4.14 -0.67
CA PRO A 5 -13.06 4.91 -1.90
C PRO A 5 -13.48 6.38 -1.75
N GLU A 6 -14.53 6.62 -1.00
CA GLU A 6 -15.11 7.92 -0.72
C GLU A 6 -14.17 8.77 0.14
N ASP A 7 -13.41 8.17 1.06
CA ASP A 7 -12.39 8.89 1.83
C ASP A 7 -11.25 9.40 0.95
N VAL A 8 -10.91 8.66 -0.11
CA VAL A 8 -9.85 9.05 -1.07
C VAL A 8 -10.32 10.24 -1.91
N VAL A 9 -11.53 10.15 -2.49
CA VAL A 9 -12.11 11.24 -3.31
C VAL A 9 -12.31 12.51 -2.51
N ASN A 10 -12.72 12.40 -1.25
CA ASN A 10 -12.95 13.56 -0.39
C ASN A 10 -11.68 14.13 0.24
N LYS A 11 -10.51 13.49 0.04
CA LYS A 11 -9.26 13.94 0.64
C LYS A 11 -8.83 15.28 0.05
N ARG A 12 -8.48 16.23 0.92
CA ARG A 12 -7.88 17.50 0.52
C ARG A 12 -6.46 17.58 1.07
N PHE A 13 -5.49 17.65 0.17
CA PHE A 13 -4.09 17.86 0.52
C PHE A 13 -3.80 19.35 0.73
N GLN A 14 -2.87 19.65 1.63
CA GLN A 14 -2.42 21.02 1.86
C GLN A 14 -1.28 21.34 0.89
N PRO A 15 -1.33 22.46 0.14
CA PRO A 15 -0.28 22.81 -0.81
C PRO A 15 1.02 23.15 -0.08
N THR A 16 2.15 22.64 -0.57
CA THR A 16 3.48 22.92 -0.02
C THR A 16 4.02 24.24 -0.60
N LYS A 17 4.19 25.26 0.24
CA LYS A 17 4.65 26.60 -0.20
C LYS A 17 6.16 26.82 -0.16
N PHE A 18 6.89 26.01 0.61
CA PHE A 18 8.31 26.23 0.92
C PHE A 18 9.21 25.04 0.55
N ARG A 19 8.64 23.98 -0.02
CA ARG A 19 9.36 22.77 -0.45
C ARG A 19 8.78 22.33 -1.78
N GLU A 20 9.58 21.60 -2.54
CA GLU A 20 9.10 20.85 -3.69
C GLU A 20 7.92 19.97 -3.25
N GLY A 21 6.81 20.15 -3.94
CA GLY A 21 5.59 19.37 -3.77
C GLY A 21 5.36 18.50 -4.98
N TYR A 22 4.44 17.56 -4.84
CA TYR A 22 3.94 16.81 -5.98
C TYR A 22 3.13 17.73 -6.90
N ASP A 23 3.11 17.39 -8.19
CA ASP A 23 2.17 18.01 -9.12
C ASP A 23 0.74 17.60 -8.72
N GLN A 24 -0.16 18.59 -8.68
CA GLN A 24 -1.53 18.33 -8.26
C GLN A 24 -2.25 17.43 -9.26
N ASP A 25 -2.04 17.65 -10.56
CA ASP A 25 -2.74 16.89 -11.60
C ASP A 25 -2.25 15.44 -11.60
N GLU A 26 -0.95 15.20 -11.40
CA GLU A 26 -0.39 13.85 -11.28
C GLU A 26 -0.91 13.11 -10.03
N VAL A 27 -1.02 13.82 -8.90
CA VAL A 27 -1.61 13.25 -7.68
C VAL A 27 -3.09 12.93 -7.90
N ASP A 28 -3.85 13.83 -8.51
CA ASP A 28 -5.28 13.64 -8.76
C ASP A 28 -5.50 12.44 -9.72
N ASP A 29 -4.71 12.31 -10.80
CA ASP A 29 -4.75 11.16 -11.72
C ASP A 29 -4.45 9.83 -11.01
N PHE A 30 -3.42 9.80 -10.16
CA PHE A 30 -3.09 8.59 -9.38
C PHE A 30 -4.18 8.22 -8.38
N LEU A 31 -4.80 9.22 -7.73
CA LEU A 31 -5.89 8.97 -6.78
C LEU A 31 -7.14 8.40 -7.48
N ASP A 32 -7.41 8.80 -8.72
CA ASP A 32 -8.48 8.20 -9.52
C ASP A 32 -8.22 6.70 -9.78
N GLU A 33 -6.99 6.32 -10.13
CA GLU A 33 -6.61 4.90 -10.28
C GLU A 33 -6.79 4.11 -8.97
N VAL A 34 -6.36 4.69 -7.84
CA VAL A 34 -6.51 4.08 -6.51
C VAL A 34 -7.98 3.88 -6.17
N VAL A 35 -8.87 4.83 -6.48
CA VAL A 35 -10.30 4.72 -6.23
C VAL A 35 -10.92 3.58 -7.04
N VAL A 36 -10.54 3.44 -8.31
CA VAL A 36 -11.02 2.34 -9.17
C VAL A 36 -10.61 0.99 -8.60
N GLU A 37 -9.33 0.80 -8.25
CA GLU A 37 -8.85 -0.47 -7.72
C GLU A 37 -9.43 -0.77 -6.33
N LEU A 38 -9.58 0.24 -5.47
CA LEU A 38 -10.17 0.04 -4.14
C LEU A 38 -11.63 -0.41 -4.23
N ARG A 39 -12.41 0.11 -5.19
CA ARG A 39 -13.77 -0.37 -5.47
C ARG A 39 -13.76 -1.81 -5.94
N ARG A 40 -12.86 -2.15 -6.88
CA ARG A 40 -12.69 -3.53 -7.39
C ARG A 40 -12.37 -4.51 -6.26
N LEU A 41 -11.38 -4.18 -5.43
CA LEU A 41 -10.95 -5.01 -4.30
C LEU A 41 -12.03 -5.16 -3.25
N ASN A 42 -12.77 -4.10 -2.92
CA ASN A 42 -13.86 -4.21 -1.96
C ASN A 42 -14.97 -5.14 -2.46
N GLN A 43 -15.33 -5.04 -3.74
CA GLN A 43 -16.34 -5.89 -4.36
C GLN A 43 -15.89 -7.35 -4.41
N GLU A 44 -14.64 -7.61 -4.83
CA GLU A 44 -14.03 -8.95 -4.80
C GLU A 44 -13.97 -9.50 -3.36
N ASN A 45 -13.63 -8.67 -2.38
CA ASN A 45 -13.59 -9.10 -0.97
C ASN A 45 -14.98 -9.47 -0.45
N GLU A 46 -16.00 -8.70 -0.81
CA GLU A 46 -17.39 -8.99 -0.46
C GLU A 46 -17.86 -10.31 -1.09
N GLU A 47 -17.59 -10.54 -2.37
CA GLU A 47 -17.90 -11.79 -3.08
C GLU A 47 -17.20 -13.00 -2.46
N LEU A 48 -15.90 -12.87 -2.14
CA LEU A 48 -15.14 -13.93 -1.47
C LEU A 48 -15.69 -14.21 -0.07
N ARG A 49 -16.02 -13.17 0.70
CA ARG A 49 -16.64 -13.33 2.03
C ARG A 49 -18.01 -14.00 1.93
N GLN A 50 -18.83 -13.66 0.94
CA GLN A 50 -20.11 -14.33 0.70
C GLN A 50 -19.93 -15.79 0.30
N SER A 51 -18.94 -16.08 -0.54
CA SER A 51 -18.59 -17.44 -0.95
C SER A 51 -18.10 -18.28 0.24
N LEU A 52 -17.28 -17.70 1.11
CA LEU A 52 -16.83 -18.33 2.34
C LEU A 52 -17.96 -18.50 3.37
N ALA A 53 -18.87 -17.52 3.48
CA ALA A 53 -20.04 -17.65 4.36
C ALA A 53 -21.01 -18.74 3.86
N SER A 54 -21.13 -18.88 2.54
CA SER A 54 -22.01 -19.87 1.90
C SER A 54 -21.39 -21.28 1.89
N GLY A 55 -20.06 -21.39 1.75
CA GLY A 55 -19.32 -22.65 1.77
C GLY A 55 -18.79 -23.08 3.16
N GLY A 56 -18.79 -22.17 4.14
CA GLY A 56 -18.15 -22.35 5.45
C GLY A 56 -18.99 -23.07 6.50
N SER A 57 -20.08 -23.75 6.10
CA SER A 57 -20.83 -24.63 7.02
C SER A 57 -20.12 -25.97 7.25
N ASP A 58 -19.07 -26.31 6.49
CA ASP A 58 -18.39 -27.60 6.57
C ASP A 58 -16.87 -27.52 6.30
N ALA A 59 -16.11 -26.83 7.16
CA ALA A 59 -14.65 -26.93 7.17
C ALA A 59 -14.09 -26.88 8.60
N PRO A 60 -13.36 -27.92 9.06
CA PRO A 60 -12.73 -27.95 10.38
C PRO A 60 -11.72 -26.82 10.54
N ARG A 61 -11.77 -26.17 11.69
CA ARG A 61 -10.77 -25.21 12.19
C ARG A 61 -9.47 -25.94 12.50
N ASP A 62 -8.70 -26.30 11.48
CA ASP A 62 -7.35 -26.83 11.67
C ASP A 62 -6.43 -26.34 10.56
N ALA A 63 -5.96 -25.11 10.71
CA ALA A 63 -4.72 -24.64 10.11
C ALA A 63 -4.05 -23.74 11.15
N ALA A 64 -3.20 -24.38 11.94
CA ALA A 64 -2.34 -23.77 12.95
C ALA A 64 -1.57 -22.55 12.41
N PRO A 65 -1.18 -21.60 13.28
CA PRO A 65 -0.36 -20.45 12.89
C PRO A 65 0.90 -20.92 12.18
N ARG A 66 1.02 -20.61 10.89
CA ARG A 66 2.26 -20.81 10.15
C ARG A 66 3.26 -19.80 10.70
N GLU A 67 4.12 -20.32 11.56
CA GLU A 67 5.31 -19.68 12.12
C GLU A 67 6.02 -18.90 11.01
N ALA A 68 6.02 -17.57 11.14
CA ALA A 68 6.67 -16.66 10.22
C ALA A 68 8.19 -16.86 10.35
N ALA A 69 8.75 -17.69 9.47
CA ALA A 69 10.17 -17.75 9.24
C ALA A 69 10.64 -16.39 8.67
N PRO A 70 11.67 -15.75 9.24
CA PRO A 70 12.13 -14.45 8.78
C PRO A 70 12.72 -14.59 7.36
N ALA A 71 12.25 -13.77 6.43
CA ALA A 71 12.84 -13.64 5.11
C ALA A 71 14.30 -13.20 5.25
N PRO A 72 15.25 -13.80 4.49
CA PRO A 72 16.62 -13.32 4.48
C PRO A 72 16.61 -11.94 3.82
N VAL A 73 16.85 -10.92 4.62
CA VAL A 73 17.25 -9.59 4.16
C VAL A 73 18.53 -9.77 3.36
N VAL A 74 18.42 -9.66 2.03
CA VAL A 74 19.58 -9.48 1.17
C VAL A 74 20.25 -8.18 1.59
N ASP A 75 21.48 -8.36 2.04
CA ASP A 75 22.48 -7.36 2.31
C ASP A 75 22.70 -6.50 1.06
N GLU A 76 22.25 -5.25 1.07
CA GLU A 76 22.90 -4.20 0.32
C GLU A 76 23.50 -3.24 1.35
N THR A 77 24.70 -3.61 1.78
CA THR A 77 25.61 -2.83 2.62
C THR A 77 25.63 -1.35 2.20
N PRO A 78 25.52 -0.41 3.16
CA PRO A 78 25.68 1.01 2.93
C PRO A 78 27.17 1.35 2.80
N ALA A 79 27.54 2.20 1.84
CA ALA A 79 28.83 2.91 1.87
C ALA A 79 28.69 4.31 1.26
N PRO A 80 28.52 5.35 2.10
CA PRO A 80 28.88 6.71 1.73
C PRO A 80 30.39 6.87 1.90
N GLU A 81 31.13 7.15 0.82
CA GLU A 81 32.53 7.56 0.92
C GLU A 81 32.67 9.00 0.39
N PRO A 82 33.01 9.98 1.24
CA PRO A 82 33.34 11.34 0.82
C PRO A 82 34.81 11.39 0.40
N GLU A 83 35.08 11.69 -0.86
CA GLU A 83 36.45 11.93 -1.35
C GLU A 83 36.75 13.45 -1.30
N PRO A 84 37.69 13.91 -0.45
CA PRO A 84 38.26 15.25 -0.55
C PRO A 84 39.43 15.23 -1.54
N GLU A 85 39.30 15.90 -2.67
CA GLU A 85 40.42 16.11 -3.61
C GLU A 85 40.93 17.56 -3.49
N PRO A 86 42.15 17.78 -2.96
CA PRO A 86 42.85 19.05 -3.06
C PRO A 86 43.73 19.15 -4.31
N GLU A 87 44.10 20.39 -4.64
CA GLU A 87 45.23 20.89 -5.46
C GLU A 87 44.94 21.41 -6.89
N PRO A 88 45.75 22.37 -7.42
CA PRO A 88 47.00 22.96 -6.87
C PRO A 88 46.93 24.43 -6.41
#